data_AF-A0A2L0GPI0-F1
#
_entry.id   AF-A0A2L0GPI0-F1
#
_cell.length_a   1.000
_cell.length_b   1.000
_cell.length_c   1.000
_cell.angle_alpha   90.00
_cell.angle_beta   90.00
_cell.angle_gamma   90.00
#
_symmetry.space_group_name_H-M   'P 1'
#
loop_
_entity.id
_entity.type
_entity.pdbx_description
1 polymer ?
#
loop_
_entity_poly.entity_id
_entity_poly.type
_entity_poly.pdbx_seq_one_letter_code
_entity_poly.pdbx_strand_id
1 'polypeptide(L)'
;MRTPLTEERLQIVAEAFAPGARVADVCRRHDVSSGLIYTWRRKLLDTGVAQEAELPEALPAAVFAEAVVGEDPAAAASCTEHPAMIIDLPRGKRLSVFAAASPALVAAALKALR
;
A
#
# COMPACT_ATOMS: atom_id res chain seq x y z
N MET A 1 -6.63 13.11 13.59
CA MET A 1 -7.03 14.14 12.60
C MET A 1 -6.80 13.59 11.19
N ARG A 2 -7.87 13.30 10.46
CA ARG A 2 -7.82 12.83 9.07
C ARG A 2 -7.74 14.08 8.19
N THR A 3 -6.60 14.35 7.54
CA THR A 3 -6.49 15.50 6.63
C THR A 3 -7.30 15.18 5.37
N PRO A 4 -8.35 15.96 5.03
CA PRO A 4 -9.11 15.72 3.81
C PRO A 4 -8.18 15.90 2.59
N LEU A 5 -8.36 15.04 1.57
CA LEU A 5 -7.77 15.31 0.27
C LEU A 5 -8.50 16.51 -0.33
N THR A 6 -7.74 17.49 -0.80
CA THR A 6 -8.27 18.65 -1.52
C THR A 6 -8.57 18.26 -2.97
N GLU A 7 -9.45 19.01 -3.62
CA GLU A 7 -9.79 18.83 -5.04
C GLU A 7 -8.55 18.80 -5.94
N GLU A 8 -7.60 19.70 -5.67
CA GLU A 8 -6.30 19.75 -6.35
C GLU A 8 -5.52 18.42 -6.25
N ARG A 9 -5.49 17.79 -5.07
CA ARG A 9 -4.79 16.50 -4.88
C ARG A 9 -5.48 15.38 -5.63
N LEU A 10 -6.80 15.41 -5.75
CA LEU A 10 -7.57 14.43 -6.52
C LEU A 10 -7.22 14.53 -8.01
N GLN A 11 -7.16 15.75 -8.54
CA GLN A 11 -6.79 16.01 -9.93
C GLN A 11 -5.37 15.54 -10.23
N ILE A 12 -4.40 15.84 -9.35
CA ILE A 12 -3.01 15.38 -9.51
C ILE A 12 -2.93 13.84 -9.54
N VAL A 13 -3.67 13.16 -8.67
CA VAL A 13 -3.71 11.68 -8.65
C VAL A 13 -4.38 11.14 -9.91
N ALA A 14 -5.50 11.72 -10.36
CA ALA A 14 -6.16 11.31 -11.59
C ALA A 14 -5.26 11.48 -12.82
N GLU A 15 -4.54 12.61 -12.91
CA GLU A 15 -3.58 12.88 -13.97
C GLU A 15 -2.39 11.90 -13.93
N ALA A 16 -1.85 11.62 -12.73
CA ALA A 16 -0.71 10.70 -12.54
C ALA A 16 -0.99 9.26 -12.97
N PHE A 17 -2.25 8.83 -12.91
CA PHE A 17 -2.67 7.45 -13.25
C PHE A 17 -3.57 7.39 -14.50
N ALA A 18 -3.66 8.46 -15.28
CA ALA A 18 -4.30 8.43 -16.59
C ALA A 18 -3.54 7.51 -17.57
N PRO A 19 -4.21 6.89 -18.56
CA PRO A 19 -3.55 6.06 -19.55
C PRO A 19 -2.42 6.81 -20.27
N GLY A 20 -1.21 6.22 -20.30
CA GLY A 20 -0.03 6.82 -20.92
C GLY A 20 0.68 7.90 -20.08
N ALA A 21 0.15 8.28 -18.92
CA ALA A 21 0.81 9.21 -18.01
C ALA A 21 2.01 8.58 -17.31
N ARG A 22 3.02 9.40 -16.99
CA ARG A 22 4.17 9.01 -16.18
C ARG A 22 4.15 9.80 -14.88
N VAL A 23 4.10 9.11 -13.75
CA VAL A 23 4.07 9.73 -12.41
C VAL A 23 5.22 10.72 -12.22
N ALA A 24 6.42 10.42 -12.74
CA ALA A 24 7.57 11.32 -12.65
C ALA A 24 7.36 12.68 -13.36
N ASP A 25 6.64 12.70 -14.47
CA ASP A 25 6.33 13.96 -15.19
C ASP A 25 5.31 14.79 -14.43
N VAL A 26 4.31 14.14 -13.84
CA VAL A 26 3.29 14.79 -13.01
C VAL A 26 3.91 15.33 -11.72
N CYS A 27 4.81 14.58 -11.09
CA CYS A 27 5.60 15.06 -9.95
C CYS A 27 6.35 16.36 -10.26
N ARG A 28 7.00 16.43 -11.43
CA ARG A 28 7.73 17.63 -11.86
C ARG A 28 6.80 18.81 -12.14
N ARG A 29 5.66 18.56 -12.80
CA ARG A 29 4.69 19.60 -13.18
C ARG A 29 4.05 20.27 -11.97
N HIS A 30 3.75 19.48 -10.94
CA HIS A 30 3.04 19.94 -9.75
C HIS A 30 3.95 20.21 -8.54
N ASP A 31 5.28 20.01 -8.68
CA ASP A 31 6.27 20.10 -7.61
C ASP A 31 5.92 19.22 -6.38
N VAL A 32 5.51 17.98 -6.65
CA VAL A 32 5.07 17.01 -5.64
C VAL A 32 5.91 15.74 -5.70
N SER A 33 6.33 15.23 -4.54
CA SER A 33 7.03 13.94 -4.47
C SER A 33 6.14 12.76 -4.87
N SER A 34 6.72 11.75 -5.52
CA SER A 34 5.99 10.53 -5.89
C SER A 34 5.38 9.82 -4.67
N GLY A 35 6.07 9.86 -3.53
CA GLY A 35 5.58 9.33 -2.26
C GLY A 35 4.26 9.97 -1.79
N LEU A 36 4.07 11.27 -2.00
CA LEU A 36 2.81 11.96 -1.69
C LEU A 36 1.68 11.50 -2.60
N ILE A 37 1.92 11.38 -3.90
CA ILE A 37 0.93 10.89 -4.88
C ILE A 37 0.44 9.48 -4.50
N TYR A 38 1.36 8.57 -4.17
CA TYR A 38 0.99 7.21 -3.72
C TYR A 38 0.27 7.20 -2.37
N THR A 39 0.64 8.10 -1.45
CA THR A 39 -0.03 8.25 -0.17
C THR A 39 -1.48 8.73 -0.36
N TRP A 40 -1.70 9.69 -1.26
CA TRP A 40 -3.03 10.19 -1.62
C TRP A 40 -3.87 9.13 -2.32
N ARG A 41 -3.29 8.39 -3.27
CA ARG A 41 -3.97 7.26 -3.92
C ARG A 41 -4.41 6.21 -2.90
N ARG A 42 -3.54 5.83 -1.95
CA ARG A 42 -3.88 4.87 -0.89
C ARG A 42 -5.03 5.38 -0.02
N LYS A 43 -4.98 6.64 0.41
CA LYS A 43 -6.07 7.26 1.17
C LYS A 43 -7.39 7.26 0.40
N LEU A 44 -7.37 7.42 -0.93
CA LEU A 44 -8.56 7.34 -1.77
C LEU A 44 -9.16 5.94 -1.78
N LEU A 45 -8.32 4.92 -1.94
CA LEU A 45 -8.74 3.53 -1.91
C LEU A 45 -9.28 3.16 -0.52
N ASP A 46 -8.62 3.59 0.55
CA ASP A 46 -9.09 3.36 1.92
C ASP A 46 -10.44 4.06 2.20
N THR A 47 -10.71 5.22 1.58
CA THR A 47 -12.03 5.87 1.64
C THR A 47 -13.06 5.21 0.74
N GLY A 48 -12.67 4.69 -0.43
CA GLY A 48 -13.55 3.93 -1.32
C GLY A 48 -13.98 2.60 -0.72
N VAL A 49 -13.04 1.84 -0.14
CA VAL A 49 -13.30 0.58 0.57
C VAL A 49 -14.17 0.80 1.82
N ALA A 50 -14.03 1.95 2.49
CA ALA A 50 -14.91 2.32 3.61
C ALA A 50 -16.31 2.79 3.14
N GLN A 51 -16.45 3.22 1.89
CA GLN A 51 -17.71 3.71 1.30
C GLN A 51 -18.46 2.59 0.54
N GLU A 52 -17.75 1.61 -0.02
CA GLU A 52 -18.30 0.37 -0.61
C GLU A 52 -18.93 -0.56 0.43
N ALA A 53 -18.67 -0.34 1.72
CA ALA A 53 -19.38 -1.02 2.80
C ALA A 53 -20.85 -0.55 2.99
N GLU A 54 -21.27 0.56 2.37
CA GLU A 54 -22.62 1.12 2.54
C GLU A 54 -23.45 1.31 1.24
N LEU A 55 -22.92 1.06 0.04
CA LEU A 55 -23.71 1.16 -1.21
C LEU A 55 -23.34 0.08 -2.25
N PRO A 56 -24.31 -0.52 -2.96
CA PRO A 56 -24.03 -1.49 -4.01
C PRO A 56 -23.60 -0.80 -5.32
N GLU A 57 -22.48 -1.27 -5.85
CA GLU A 57 -22.18 -1.43 -7.28
C GLU A 57 -21.79 -0.16 -8.08
N ALA A 58 -20.49 -0.08 -8.42
CA ALA A 58 -19.93 0.34 -9.72
C ALA A 58 -18.54 1.03 -9.61
N LEU A 59 -17.61 0.46 -8.85
CA LEU A 59 -16.19 0.65 -9.11
C LEU A 59 -15.61 -0.72 -9.46
N PRO A 60 -14.67 -0.81 -10.44
CA PRO A 60 -14.02 -2.08 -10.73
C PRO A 60 -13.26 -2.48 -9.46
N ALA A 61 -13.82 -3.46 -8.74
CA ALA A 61 -13.13 -4.18 -7.68
C ALA A 61 -11.71 -4.48 -8.17
N ALA A 62 -10.71 -4.25 -7.32
CA ALA A 62 -9.31 -4.45 -7.67
C ALA A 62 -9.12 -5.83 -8.33
N VAL A 63 -9.09 -5.83 -9.67
CA VAL A 63 -8.87 -7.06 -10.44
C VAL A 63 -7.38 -7.34 -10.28
N PHE A 64 -7.07 -8.41 -9.57
CA PHE A 64 -5.73 -8.96 -9.56
C PHE A 64 -5.39 -9.32 -11.01
N ALA A 65 -4.50 -8.56 -11.62
CA ALA A 65 -3.88 -8.92 -12.88
C ALA A 65 -2.81 -9.97 -12.59
N GLU A 66 -2.91 -11.13 -13.21
CA GLU A 66 -1.88 -12.16 -13.15
C GLU A 66 -0.61 -11.61 -13.80
N ALA A 67 0.39 -11.32 -12.96
CA ALA A 67 1.70 -10.90 -13.43
C ALA A 67 2.46 -12.16 -13.87
N VAL A 68 2.61 -12.33 -15.19
CA VAL A 68 3.51 -13.35 -15.73
C VAL A 68 4.94 -12.88 -15.43
N VAL A 69 5.55 -13.49 -14.42
CA VAL A 69 6.98 -13.32 -14.15
C VAL A 69 7.71 -13.98 -15.32
N GLY A 70 8.24 -13.15 -16.22
CA GLY A 70 9.28 -13.62 -17.14
C GLY A 70 10.43 -14.15 -16.29
N GLU A 71 10.84 -15.38 -16.54
CA GLU A 71 11.93 -16.03 -15.84
C GLU A 71 13.23 -15.26 -16.11
N ASP A 72 13.48 -14.23 -15.31
CA ASP A 72 14.78 -13.60 -15.21
C ASP A 72 15.56 -14.39 -14.14
N PRO A 73 16.56 -15.21 -14.53
CA PRO A 73 17.25 -16.12 -13.60
C PRO A 73 18.02 -15.39 -12.49
N ALA A 74 18.09 -14.05 -12.54
CA ALA A 74 18.67 -13.21 -11.50
C ALA A 74 17.73 -12.95 -10.30
N ALA A 75 16.42 -13.20 -10.40
CA ALA A 75 15.48 -12.99 -9.29
C ALA A 75 15.38 -14.20 -8.34
N ALA A 76 15.92 -15.36 -8.73
CA ALA A 76 15.82 -16.61 -7.97
C ALA A 76 16.68 -16.66 -6.68
N ALA A 77 17.36 -15.56 -6.31
CA ALA A 77 18.27 -15.52 -5.16
C ALA A 77 17.78 -14.68 -3.97
N SER A 78 16.54 -14.19 -3.96
CA SER A 78 15.95 -13.68 -2.71
C SER A 78 15.18 -14.80 -2.01
N CYS A 79 15.91 -15.70 -1.34
CA CYS A 79 15.37 -16.44 -0.20
C CYS A 79 15.12 -15.48 0.98
N THR A 80 14.47 -14.35 0.73
CA THR A 80 13.91 -13.51 1.78
C THR A 80 12.75 -14.30 2.34
N GLU A 81 13.00 -14.96 3.48
CA GLU A 81 11.96 -15.63 4.24
C GLU A 81 10.78 -14.66 4.37
N HIS A 82 9.61 -15.05 3.89
CA HIS A 82 8.42 -14.22 4.02
C HIS A 82 7.90 -14.39 5.45
N PRO A 83 7.54 -13.30 6.15
CA PRO A 83 6.97 -13.43 7.48
C PRO A 83 5.65 -14.21 7.40
N ALA A 84 5.48 -15.16 8.30
CA ALA A 84 4.26 -15.95 8.44
C ALA A 84 3.07 -15.10 8.92
N MET A 85 3.34 -14.01 9.63
CA MET A 85 2.31 -13.07 10.10
C MET A 85 2.87 -11.65 10.15
N ILE A 86 2.05 -10.67 9.80
CA ILE A 86 2.36 -9.25 9.92
C ILE A 86 1.28 -8.58 10.77
N ILE A 87 1.71 -7.79 11.75
CA ILE A 87 0.83 -7.02 12.63
C ILE A 87 1.19 -5.53 12.46
N ASP A 88 0.22 -4.71 12.10
CA ASP A 88 0.37 -3.27 12.01
C ASP A 88 0.07 -2.61 13.38
N LEU A 89 0.96 -1.71 13.81
CA LEU A 89 0.91 -1.02 15.10
C LEU A 89 0.62 0.48 14.91
N PRO A 90 0.18 1.19 15.98
CA PRO A 90 0.03 2.63 15.94
C PRO A 90 1.31 3.36 15.51
N ARG A 91 1.14 4.55 14.90
CA ARG A 91 2.23 5.40 14.39
C ARG A 91 3.04 4.77 13.25
N GLY A 92 2.45 3.84 12.50
CA GLY A 92 3.07 3.26 11.30
C GLY A 92 4.19 2.27 11.60
N LYS A 93 4.25 1.73 12.82
CA LYS A 93 5.15 0.64 13.16
C LYS A 93 4.57 -0.69 12.67
N ARG A 94 5.43 -1.66 12.42
CA ARG A 94 5.03 -3.00 11.96
C ARG A 94 5.85 -4.06 12.66
N LEU A 95 5.17 -5.12 13.12
CA LEU A 95 5.80 -6.32 13.65
C LEU A 95 5.62 -7.46 12.65
N SER A 96 6.73 -8.11 12.30
CA SER A 96 6.75 -9.25 11.39
C SER A 96 7.18 -10.50 12.16
N VAL A 97 6.38 -11.55 12.09
CA VAL A 97 6.63 -12.84 12.73
C VAL A 97 6.97 -13.85 11.65
N PHE A 98 8.16 -14.44 11.73
CA PHE A 98 8.63 -15.46 10.80
C PHE A 98 8.26 -16.86 11.30
N ALA A 99 8.18 -17.84 10.40
CA ALA A 99 7.84 -19.21 10.75
C ALA A 99 8.81 -19.84 11.78
N ALA A 100 10.08 -19.42 11.77
CA ALA A 100 11.09 -19.86 12.72
C ALA A 100 10.99 -19.20 14.12
N ALA A 101 10.12 -18.21 14.30
CA ALA A 101 10.01 -17.48 15.57
C ALA A 101 9.40 -18.37 16.66
N SER A 102 10.04 -18.41 17.82
CA SER A 102 9.51 -19.19 18.95
C SER A 102 8.26 -18.52 19.54
N PRO A 103 7.25 -19.30 20.00
CA PRO A 103 6.05 -18.75 20.62
C PRO A 103 6.34 -17.87 21.84
N ALA A 104 7.38 -18.21 22.63
CA ALA A 104 7.79 -17.44 23.79
C ALA A 104 8.31 -16.04 23.41
N LEU A 105 9.09 -15.94 22.32
CA LEU A 105 9.61 -14.67 21.81
C LEU A 105 8.48 -13.78 21.28
N VAL A 106 7.54 -14.36 20.52
CA VAL A 106 6.36 -13.63 20.02
C VAL A 106 5.50 -13.13 21.18
N ALA A 107 5.25 -13.96 22.19
CA ALA A 107 4.48 -13.57 23.37
C ALA A 107 5.18 -12.47 24.19
N ALA A 108 6.50 -12.53 24.35
CA ALA A 108 7.26 -11.50 25.03
C ALA A 108 7.21 -10.16 24.27
N ALA A 109 7.38 -10.19 22.95
CA ALA A 109 7.25 -9.00 22.10
C ALA A 109 5.85 -8.38 22.22
N LEU A 110 4.79 -9.18 22.12
CA LEU A 110 3.40 -8.71 22.26
C LEU A 110 3.11 -8.14 23.66
N LYS A 111 3.69 -8.70 24.72
CA LYS A 111 3.56 -8.15 26.08
C LYS A 111 4.25 -6.79 26.23
N ALA A 112 5.40 -6.59 25.60
CA ALA A 112 6.13 -5.33 25.63
C ALA A 112 5.44 -4.20 24.84
N LEU A 113 4.44 -4.54 24.02
CA LEU A 113 3.66 -3.59 23.21
C LEU A 113 2.36 -3.12 23.89
N ARG A 114 2.02 -3.65 25.07
CA ARG A 114 0.86 -3.20 25.87
C ARG A 114 1.08 -1.85 26.51
#